data_AF-A0A0A1SVN6-F1
#
_entry.id   AF-A0A0A1SVN6-F1
#
_cell.length_a   1.000
_cell.length_b   1.000
_cell.length_c   1.000
_cell.angle_alpha   90.00
_cell.angle_beta   90.00
_cell.angle_gamma   90.00
#
_symmetry.space_group_name_H-M   'P 1'
#
loop_
_entity.id
_entity.type
_entity.pdbx_description
1 polymer ?
#
loop_
_entity_poly.entity_id
_entity_poly.type
_entity_poly.pdbx_seq_one_letter_code
_entity_poly.pdbx_strand_id
1 'polypeptide(L)'
;MPGYTHLQRAMPVLWSQHMLSYGFYFANDLERLRETAKRVNRSPLGSGALAGNGFNIDRDMMAEELGFDGLLWNSMNAVGDRDFVTEFLQWGSMFMQHISRWAEDLILYCSAEFGFITIADAYSTGSSLMPNKKNPDGLELLRGKAGRAFGHMAGFMCTQKGLPSTYQKDLQESWEPMLDHAKTISDSLQIANGILSTLTVKPEKMKAALDPFMLATDLADYLVRKGVPFRETHHISGRCVAKSEELGIPMNQLSLEQLQAIDSRFGDDVAQTFDYERSVEMRQSKGGTSKARVLEQVKVLKAMLE
;
A
#
# COMPACT_ATOMS: atom_id res chain seq x y z
N MET A 1 -9.89 3.48 14.61
CA MET A 1 -8.46 3.37 14.98
C MET A 1 -7.80 4.73 14.78
N PRO A 2 -6.64 5.00 15.39
CA PRO A 2 -5.83 6.15 15.00
C PRO A 2 -5.29 5.99 13.59
N GLY A 3 -5.40 7.03 12.77
CA GLY A 3 -4.59 7.20 11.57
C GLY A 3 -3.24 7.80 11.96
N TYR A 4 -2.19 7.50 11.20
CA TYR A 4 -0.83 7.88 11.56
C TYR A 4 -0.15 8.70 10.46
N THR A 5 0.58 9.73 10.88
CA THR A 5 1.58 10.43 10.08
C THR A 5 2.86 10.52 10.91
N HIS A 6 4.02 10.18 10.34
CA HIS A 6 5.27 10.08 11.11
C HIS A 6 5.21 9.11 12.30
N LEU A 7 4.36 8.09 12.22
CA LEU A 7 4.04 7.17 13.32
C LEU A 7 3.44 7.84 14.56
N GLN A 8 3.03 9.11 14.45
CA GLN A 8 2.27 9.84 15.46
C GLN A 8 0.78 9.74 15.16
N ARG A 9 -0.04 9.66 16.21
CA ARG A 9 -1.49 9.63 16.09
C ARG A 9 -1.96 10.97 15.52
N ALA A 10 -2.64 10.91 14.38
CA ALA A 10 -3.23 12.06 13.72
C ALA A 10 -4.74 12.08 13.98
N MET A 11 -5.54 11.60 13.03
CA MET A 11 -7.01 11.63 13.09
C MET A 11 -7.61 10.23 13.18
N PRO A 12 -8.83 10.06 13.73
CA PRO A 12 -9.53 8.79 13.69
C PRO A 12 -9.83 8.39 12.23
N VAL A 13 -9.59 7.12 11.90
CA VAL A 13 -10.00 6.51 10.63
C VAL A 13 -10.67 5.15 10.85
N LEU A 14 -11.46 4.72 9.88
CA LEU A 14 -11.95 3.34 9.82
C LEU A 14 -10.79 2.41 9.48
N TRP A 15 -10.72 1.25 10.16
CA TRP A 15 -9.80 0.18 9.78
C TRP A 15 -9.95 -0.21 8.30
N SER A 16 -11.20 -0.20 7.80
CA SER A 16 -11.49 -0.45 6.39
C SER A 16 -10.87 0.58 5.45
N GLN A 17 -10.72 1.85 5.86
CA GLN A 17 -10.01 2.86 5.05
C GLN A 17 -8.53 2.51 4.92
N HIS A 18 -7.90 2.09 6.02
CA HIS A 18 -6.50 1.64 6.03
C HIS A 18 -6.31 0.41 5.14
N MET A 19 -7.15 -0.62 5.27
CA MET A 19 -7.11 -1.81 4.41
C MET A 19 -7.35 -1.49 2.94
N LEU A 20 -8.32 -0.63 2.62
CA LEU A 20 -8.59 -0.24 1.24
C LEU A 20 -7.43 0.52 0.61
N SER A 21 -6.65 1.27 1.40
CA SER A 21 -5.45 1.94 0.86
C SER A 21 -4.49 0.94 0.21
N TYR A 22 -4.28 -0.23 0.82
CA TYR A 22 -3.50 -1.34 0.25
C TYR A 22 -4.22 -2.05 -0.89
N GLY A 23 -5.53 -2.20 -0.80
CA GLY A 23 -6.35 -2.66 -1.93
C GLY A 23 -6.10 -1.85 -3.20
N PHE A 24 -6.07 -0.51 -3.10
CA PHE A 24 -5.77 0.36 -4.24
C PHE A 24 -4.31 0.32 -4.69
N TYR A 25 -3.33 0.22 -3.77
CA TYR A 25 -1.93 -0.02 -4.18
C TYR A 25 -1.82 -1.27 -5.05
N PHE A 26 -2.40 -2.39 -4.61
CA PHE A 26 -2.33 -3.66 -5.34
C PHE A 26 -3.17 -3.67 -6.62
N ALA A 27 -4.31 -2.99 -6.66
CA ALA A 27 -5.09 -2.85 -7.90
C ALA A 27 -4.32 -2.08 -8.98
N ASN A 28 -3.61 -1.02 -8.60
CA ASN A 28 -2.73 -0.30 -9.53
C ASN A 28 -1.55 -1.17 -10.00
N ASP A 29 -1.01 -2.04 -9.13
CA ASP A 29 0.03 -2.99 -9.54
C ASP A 29 -0.49 -4.06 -10.49
N LEU A 30 -1.74 -4.51 -10.31
CA LEU A 30 -2.42 -5.42 -11.23
C LEU A 30 -2.64 -4.77 -12.60
N GLU A 31 -3.05 -3.50 -12.64
CA GLU A 31 -3.18 -2.74 -13.88
C GLU A 31 -1.84 -2.71 -14.63
N ARG A 32 -0.75 -2.33 -13.95
CA ARG A 32 0.61 -2.35 -14.53
C ARG A 32 1.00 -3.73 -15.05
N LEU A 33 0.68 -4.80 -14.32
CA LEU A 33 0.95 -6.17 -14.78
C LEU A 33 0.19 -6.48 -16.08
N ARG A 34 -1.10 -6.14 -16.14
CA ARG A 34 -1.95 -6.34 -17.32
C ARG A 34 -1.40 -5.56 -18.53
N GLU A 35 -0.86 -4.37 -18.31
CA GLU A 35 -0.21 -3.58 -19.36
C GLU A 35 1.11 -4.18 -19.82
N THR A 36 1.97 -4.60 -18.88
CA THR A 36 3.24 -5.28 -19.18
C THR A 36 2.99 -6.56 -19.96
N ALA A 37 2.02 -7.38 -19.55
CA ALA A 37 1.69 -8.64 -20.23
C ALA A 37 1.37 -8.43 -21.73
N LYS A 38 0.65 -7.36 -22.09
CA LYS A 38 0.34 -7.03 -23.50
C LYS A 38 1.58 -6.69 -24.33
N ARG A 39 2.59 -6.08 -23.72
CA ARG A 39 3.86 -5.76 -24.39
C ARG A 39 4.76 -6.98 -24.51
N VAL A 40 4.79 -7.82 -23.47
CA VAL A 40 5.55 -9.07 -23.45
C VAL A 40 4.99 -10.11 -24.43
N ASN A 41 3.69 -10.11 -24.71
CA ASN A 41 3.04 -11.10 -25.59
C ASN A 41 3.27 -10.83 -27.10
N ARG A 42 4.54 -10.73 -27.52
CA ARG A 42 4.96 -10.58 -28.92
C ARG A 42 5.95 -11.67 -29.31
N SER A 43 5.71 -12.32 -30.45
CA SER A 43 6.50 -13.47 -30.90
C SER A 43 7.87 -13.05 -31.46
N PRO A 44 8.98 -13.56 -30.90
CA PRO A 44 10.31 -13.43 -31.50
C PRO A 44 10.59 -14.53 -32.53
N LEU A 45 9.73 -15.56 -32.62
CA LEU A 45 9.97 -16.76 -33.41
C LEU A 45 10.07 -16.42 -34.90
N GLY A 46 11.03 -17.05 -35.58
CA GLY A 46 11.35 -16.75 -36.97
C GLY A 46 12.37 -15.63 -37.20
N SER A 47 12.90 -15.00 -36.12
CA SER A 47 13.96 -13.99 -36.23
C SER A 47 15.36 -14.56 -36.55
N GLY A 48 15.51 -15.89 -36.49
CA GLY A 48 16.78 -16.57 -36.73
C GLY A 48 17.87 -16.13 -35.75
N ALA A 49 19.12 -16.09 -36.21
CA ALA A 49 20.24 -15.63 -35.37
C ALA A 49 20.26 -14.10 -35.17
N LEU A 50 19.87 -13.33 -36.19
CA LEU A 50 19.74 -11.86 -36.17
C LEU A 50 19.10 -11.28 -37.43
N ALA A 51 19.14 -11.98 -38.57
CA ALA A 51 18.75 -11.46 -39.90
C ALA A 51 17.40 -11.99 -40.41
N GLY A 52 16.62 -12.68 -39.58
CA GLY A 52 15.39 -13.37 -40.00
C GLY A 52 15.64 -14.80 -40.46
N ASN A 53 14.58 -15.41 -41.00
CA ASN A 53 14.58 -16.78 -41.49
C ASN A 53 14.68 -16.81 -43.03
N GLY A 54 15.58 -17.64 -43.57
CA GLY A 54 15.83 -17.73 -45.01
C GLY A 54 14.86 -18.61 -45.82
N PHE A 55 13.89 -19.25 -45.17
CA PHE A 55 12.98 -20.23 -45.78
C PHE A 55 11.56 -19.69 -46.02
N ASN A 56 11.35 -18.37 -45.95
CA ASN A 56 10.06 -17.72 -46.15
C ASN A 56 8.92 -18.36 -45.32
N ILE A 57 9.20 -18.62 -44.04
CA ILE A 57 8.21 -19.15 -43.09
C ILE A 57 7.10 -18.12 -42.82
N ASP A 58 5.91 -18.62 -42.52
CA ASP A 58 4.78 -17.79 -42.10
C ASP A 58 4.87 -17.49 -40.59
N ARG A 59 5.42 -16.33 -40.25
CA ARG A 59 5.60 -15.93 -38.84
C ARG A 59 4.27 -15.59 -38.16
N ASP A 60 3.30 -15.05 -38.91
CA ASP A 60 2.00 -14.68 -38.36
C ASP A 60 1.23 -15.94 -37.95
N MET A 61 1.20 -16.96 -38.81
CA MET A 61 0.64 -18.28 -38.48
C MET A 61 1.28 -18.88 -37.22
N MET A 62 2.61 -18.86 -37.12
CA MET A 62 3.33 -19.40 -35.95
C MET A 62 3.06 -18.61 -34.66
N ALA A 63 2.90 -17.29 -34.76
CA ALA A 63 2.56 -16.45 -33.62
C ALA A 63 1.13 -16.73 -33.13
N GLU A 64 0.18 -16.86 -34.05
CA GLU A 64 -1.20 -17.23 -33.75
C GLU A 64 -1.28 -18.62 -33.10
N GLU A 65 -0.58 -19.62 -33.67
CA GLU A 65 -0.55 -21.00 -33.14
C GLU A 65 0.00 -21.07 -31.71
N LEU A 66 0.96 -20.20 -31.36
CA LEU A 66 1.56 -20.12 -30.03
C LEU A 66 0.83 -19.16 -29.08
N GLY A 67 -0.24 -18.48 -29.54
CA GLY A 67 -1.04 -17.57 -28.71
C GLY A 67 -0.44 -16.19 -28.48
N PHE A 68 0.49 -15.75 -29.32
CA PHE A 68 1.02 -14.38 -29.29
C PHE A 68 0.06 -13.39 -29.97
N ASP A 69 -0.01 -12.16 -29.46
CA ASP A 69 -0.88 -11.10 -30.03
C ASP A 69 -0.29 -10.46 -31.31
N GLY A 70 0.91 -10.88 -31.71
CA GLY A 70 1.59 -10.42 -32.92
C GLY A 70 3.10 -10.62 -32.86
N LEU A 71 3.82 -10.02 -33.81
CA LEU A 71 5.26 -10.21 -33.99
C LEU A 71 6.11 -9.11 -33.37
N LEU A 72 7.33 -9.47 -33.00
CA LEU A 72 8.45 -8.52 -33.01
C LEU A 72 8.94 -8.34 -34.46
N TRP A 73 8.91 -7.08 -34.92
CA TRP A 73 9.07 -6.73 -36.33
C TRP A 73 10.51 -6.76 -36.84
N ASN A 74 11.47 -6.48 -35.97
CA ASN A 74 12.88 -6.42 -36.34
C ASN A 74 13.62 -7.62 -35.71
N SER A 75 14.27 -8.43 -36.55
CA SER A 75 14.93 -9.66 -36.11
C SER A 75 16.13 -9.41 -35.19
N MET A 76 16.84 -8.28 -35.37
CA MET A 76 17.96 -7.93 -34.49
C MET A 76 17.45 -7.51 -33.11
N ASN A 77 16.39 -6.69 -33.06
CA ASN A 77 15.72 -6.33 -31.81
C ASN A 77 15.18 -7.58 -31.11
N ALA A 78 14.45 -8.45 -31.82
CA ALA A 78 13.82 -9.64 -31.24
C ALA A 78 14.80 -10.60 -30.54
N VAL A 79 16.04 -10.69 -31.00
CA VAL A 79 17.05 -11.60 -30.41
C VAL A 79 18.02 -10.90 -29.46
N GLY A 80 18.25 -9.60 -29.66
CA GLY A 80 19.19 -8.78 -28.87
C GLY A 80 18.56 -8.10 -27.64
N ASP A 81 17.24 -7.95 -27.62
CA ASP A 81 16.54 -7.22 -26.56
C ASP A 81 16.03 -8.14 -25.43
N ARG A 82 15.90 -7.59 -24.23
CA ARG A 82 15.34 -8.22 -23.02
C ARG A 82 14.45 -7.26 -22.22
N ASP A 83 13.91 -6.21 -22.83
CA ASP A 83 13.01 -5.27 -22.16
C ASP A 83 11.84 -5.96 -21.45
N PHE A 84 11.31 -7.06 -22.02
CA PHE A 84 10.26 -7.86 -21.37
C PHE A 84 10.66 -8.38 -19.99
N VAL A 85 11.93 -8.74 -19.79
CA VAL A 85 12.46 -9.18 -18.50
C VAL A 85 12.57 -7.98 -17.57
N THR A 86 13.14 -6.88 -18.05
CA THR A 86 13.30 -5.66 -17.24
C THR A 86 11.97 -5.06 -16.81
N GLU A 87 10.97 -4.99 -17.68
CA GLU A 87 9.62 -4.54 -17.33
C GLU A 87 8.97 -5.46 -16.29
N PHE A 88 9.14 -6.78 -16.40
CA PHE A 88 8.63 -7.72 -15.40
C PHE A 88 9.33 -7.58 -14.06
N LEU A 89 10.66 -7.45 -14.07
CA LEU A 89 11.46 -7.22 -12.86
C LEU A 89 11.04 -5.90 -12.19
N GLN A 90 10.91 -4.82 -12.96
CA GLN A 90 10.47 -3.51 -12.48
C GLN A 90 9.08 -3.54 -11.87
N TRP A 91 8.11 -4.16 -12.56
CA TRP A 91 6.77 -4.35 -12.02
C TRP A 91 6.82 -5.07 -10.67
N GLY A 92 7.52 -6.20 -10.61
CA GLY A 92 7.59 -7.00 -9.40
C GLY A 92 8.34 -6.32 -8.25
N SER A 93 9.36 -5.51 -8.54
CA SER A 93 10.03 -4.68 -7.54
C SER A 93 9.08 -3.64 -6.94
N MET A 94 8.26 -2.98 -7.77
CA MET A 94 7.25 -2.01 -7.31
C MET A 94 6.18 -2.69 -6.44
N PHE A 95 5.64 -3.81 -6.92
CA PHE A 95 4.67 -4.62 -6.17
C PHE A 95 5.21 -5.04 -4.79
N MET A 96 6.46 -5.50 -4.73
CA MET A 96 7.08 -5.88 -3.46
C MET A 96 7.36 -4.70 -2.53
N GLN A 97 7.55 -3.47 -3.03
CA GLN A 97 7.60 -2.27 -2.17
C GLN A 97 6.26 -1.99 -1.50
N HIS A 98 5.14 -2.18 -2.20
CA HIS A 98 3.82 -2.05 -1.59
C HIS A 98 3.56 -3.16 -0.57
N ILE A 99 3.97 -4.42 -0.85
CA ILE A 99 3.96 -5.49 0.15
C ILE A 99 4.82 -5.12 1.36
N SER A 100 6.03 -4.61 1.19
CA SER A 100 6.88 -4.29 2.35
C SER A 100 6.27 -3.21 3.23
N ARG A 101 5.59 -2.22 2.63
CA ARG A 101 4.86 -1.18 3.37
C ARG A 101 3.64 -1.74 4.10
N TRP A 102 2.91 -2.66 3.48
CA TRP A 102 1.81 -3.37 4.15
C TRP A 102 2.32 -4.21 5.31
N ALA A 103 3.44 -4.91 5.10
CA ALA A 103 4.07 -5.73 6.12
C ALA A 103 4.54 -4.91 7.32
N GLU A 104 5.15 -3.74 7.10
CA GLU A 104 5.58 -2.82 8.17
C GLU A 104 4.42 -2.43 9.10
N ASP A 105 3.31 -1.99 8.53
CA ASP A 105 2.14 -1.57 9.31
C ASP A 105 1.61 -2.74 10.16
N LEU A 106 1.52 -3.95 9.60
CA LEU A 106 1.06 -5.11 10.34
C LEU A 106 2.06 -5.57 11.43
N ILE A 107 3.36 -5.48 11.19
CA ILE A 107 4.41 -5.76 12.18
C ILE A 107 4.26 -4.82 13.38
N LEU A 108 4.06 -3.52 13.12
CA LEU A 108 3.79 -2.54 14.17
C LEU A 108 2.48 -2.86 14.90
N TYR A 109 1.41 -3.14 14.16
CA TYR A 109 0.08 -3.37 14.73
C TYR A 109 -0.05 -4.66 15.52
N CYS A 110 0.82 -5.66 15.29
CA CYS A 110 0.86 -6.88 16.09
C CYS A 110 1.81 -6.80 17.29
N SER A 111 2.54 -5.70 17.48
CA SER A 111 3.39 -5.50 18.67
C SER A 111 2.56 -5.46 19.96
N ALA A 112 3.21 -5.63 21.11
CA ALA A 112 2.53 -5.53 22.41
C ALA A 112 2.03 -4.10 22.70
N GLU A 113 2.76 -3.09 22.23
CA GLU A 113 2.50 -1.67 22.42
C GLU A 113 1.28 -1.19 21.63
N PHE A 114 1.12 -1.66 20.38
CA PHE A 114 -0.08 -1.37 19.58
C PHE A 114 -1.21 -2.36 19.89
N GLY A 115 -0.94 -3.66 19.73
CA GLY A 115 -1.89 -4.73 20.01
C GLY A 115 -3.19 -4.64 19.21
N PHE A 116 -3.16 -4.06 18.01
CA PHE A 116 -4.32 -3.87 17.14
C PHE A 116 -4.75 -5.13 16.42
N ILE A 117 -3.79 -6.01 16.11
CA ILE A 117 -4.06 -7.28 15.43
C ILE A 117 -3.34 -8.44 16.14
N THR A 118 -3.64 -9.66 15.71
CA THR A 118 -2.87 -10.86 16.06
C THR A 118 -2.75 -11.72 14.82
N ILE A 119 -1.52 -12.11 14.50
CA ILE A 119 -1.21 -13.02 13.40
C ILE A 119 -1.49 -14.46 13.84
N ALA A 120 -2.03 -15.27 12.92
CA ALA A 120 -2.30 -16.67 13.17
C ALA A 120 -1.01 -17.49 13.29
N ASP A 121 -1.05 -18.58 14.07
CA ASP A 121 0.13 -19.41 14.37
C ASP A 121 0.80 -19.98 13.11
N ALA A 122 0.02 -20.23 12.05
CA ALA A 122 0.55 -20.70 10.77
C ALA A 122 1.51 -19.70 10.09
N TYR A 123 1.45 -18.42 10.45
CA TYR A 123 2.25 -17.34 9.85
C TYR A 123 3.10 -16.56 10.87
N SER A 124 3.20 -17.08 12.11
CA SER A 124 3.99 -16.49 13.18
C SER A 124 4.78 -17.56 13.92
N THR A 125 6.01 -17.27 14.35
CA THR A 125 6.72 -18.19 15.25
C THR A 125 6.49 -17.81 16.71
N GLY A 126 6.41 -18.82 17.57
CA GLY A 126 6.28 -18.66 19.02
C GLY A 126 7.61 -18.84 19.76
N SER A 127 7.72 -18.28 20.96
CA SER A 127 8.81 -18.64 21.88
C SER A 127 8.40 -19.83 22.75
N SER A 128 9.27 -20.83 22.89
CA SER A 128 9.05 -21.96 23.82
C SER A 128 8.96 -21.55 25.29
N LEU A 129 9.54 -20.40 25.66
CA LEU A 129 9.53 -19.84 27.02
C LEU A 129 8.38 -18.85 27.24
N MET A 130 7.89 -18.21 26.18
CA MET A 130 6.83 -17.19 26.25
C MET A 130 5.69 -17.55 25.29
N PRO A 131 4.69 -18.32 25.75
CA PRO A 131 3.63 -18.85 24.89
C PRO A 131 2.72 -17.76 24.28
N ASN A 132 2.71 -16.57 24.86
CA ASN A 132 1.97 -15.41 24.36
C ASN A 132 2.75 -14.56 23.33
N LYS A 133 4.06 -14.78 23.17
CA LYS A 133 4.89 -14.03 22.23
C LYS A 133 4.82 -14.68 20.84
N LYS A 134 4.23 -13.96 19.90
CA LYS A 134 4.17 -14.31 18.48
C LYS A 134 5.01 -13.34 17.66
N ASN A 135 6.00 -13.87 16.94
CA ASN A 135 6.85 -13.10 16.05
C ASN A 135 6.19 -13.05 14.66
N PRO A 136 6.16 -11.91 13.97
CA PRO A 136 5.52 -11.78 12.66
C PRO A 136 6.46 -12.22 11.51
N ASP A 137 7.10 -13.39 11.60
CA ASP A 137 8.15 -13.85 10.67
C ASP A 137 7.69 -13.81 9.21
N GLY A 138 6.43 -14.18 8.93
CA GLY A 138 5.87 -14.10 7.59
C GLY A 138 5.91 -12.68 7.02
N LEU A 139 5.57 -11.67 7.83
CA LEU A 139 5.62 -10.27 7.43
C LEU A 139 7.07 -9.76 7.31
N GLU A 140 7.96 -10.18 8.20
CA GLU A 140 9.38 -9.81 8.15
C GLU A 140 10.05 -10.36 6.88
N LEU A 141 9.74 -11.59 6.50
CA LEU A 141 10.18 -12.20 5.25
C LEU A 141 9.65 -11.42 4.04
N LEU A 142 8.36 -11.09 4.01
CA LEU A 142 7.77 -10.27 2.95
C LEU A 142 8.48 -8.92 2.80
N ARG A 143 8.76 -8.23 3.92
CA ARG A 143 9.53 -6.98 3.92
C ARG A 143 10.95 -7.16 3.38
N GLY A 144 11.64 -8.22 3.77
CA GLY A 144 12.98 -8.54 3.27
C GLY A 144 13.02 -8.89 1.78
N LYS A 145 11.99 -9.58 1.27
CA LYS A 145 11.90 -9.96 -0.16
C LYS A 145 11.78 -8.76 -1.10
N ALA A 146 11.34 -7.59 -0.63
CA ALA A 146 11.36 -6.37 -1.44
C ALA A 146 12.78 -5.95 -1.86
N GLY A 147 13.76 -6.08 -0.96
CA GLY A 147 15.16 -5.81 -1.29
C GLY A 147 15.72 -6.79 -2.33
N ARG A 148 15.38 -8.08 -2.21
CA ARG A 148 15.77 -9.12 -3.19
C ARG A 148 15.19 -8.84 -4.57
N ALA A 149 13.89 -8.55 -4.63
CA ALA A 149 13.19 -8.21 -5.86
C ALA A 149 13.80 -6.98 -6.55
N PHE A 150 14.12 -5.92 -5.79
CA PHE A 150 14.80 -4.74 -6.32
C PHE A 150 16.23 -5.06 -6.81
N GLY A 151 16.97 -5.90 -6.08
CA GLY A 151 18.33 -6.31 -6.45
C GLY A 151 18.40 -7.02 -7.80
N HIS A 152 17.43 -7.88 -8.12
CA HIS A 152 17.34 -8.53 -9.44
C HIS A 152 17.17 -7.51 -10.57
N MET A 153 16.22 -6.57 -10.42
CA MET A 153 15.97 -5.51 -11.40
C MET A 153 17.23 -4.65 -11.60
N ALA A 154 17.81 -4.17 -10.51
CA ALA A 154 19.00 -3.32 -10.56
C ALA A 154 20.20 -4.05 -11.20
N GLY A 155 20.43 -5.31 -10.82
CA GLY A 155 21.49 -6.14 -11.38
C GLY A 155 21.32 -6.36 -12.88
N PHE A 156 20.13 -6.78 -13.33
CA PHE A 156 19.89 -7.07 -14.73
C PHE A 156 19.94 -5.82 -15.63
N MET A 157 19.38 -4.69 -15.17
CA MET A 157 19.51 -3.41 -15.88
C MET A 157 20.98 -3.00 -16.06
N CYS A 158 21.82 -3.26 -15.06
CA CYS A 158 23.27 -3.03 -15.16
C CYS A 158 23.94 -3.97 -16.17
N THR A 159 23.51 -5.24 -16.26
CA THR A 159 24.00 -6.18 -17.27
C THR A 159 23.69 -5.71 -18.69
N GLN A 160 22.48 -5.17 -18.94
CA GLN A 160 22.10 -4.68 -20.27
C GLN A 160 22.83 -3.40 -20.69
N LYS A 161 23.33 -2.61 -19.73
CA LYS A 161 23.88 -1.28 -19.98
C LYS A 161 25.08 -1.34 -20.91
N GLY A 162 24.93 -0.74 -22.09
CA GLY A 162 26.04 -0.54 -23.04
C GLY A 162 26.44 -1.79 -23.83
N LEU A 163 25.61 -2.84 -23.84
CA LEU A 163 25.85 -4.00 -24.71
C LEU A 163 25.81 -3.59 -26.19
N PRO A 164 26.78 -4.02 -27.02
CA PRO A 164 26.71 -3.81 -28.45
C PRO A 164 25.63 -4.73 -29.07
N SER A 165 25.00 -4.29 -30.16
CA SER A 165 24.15 -5.17 -30.95
C SER A 165 24.94 -6.38 -31.47
N THR A 166 24.38 -7.58 -31.58
CA THR A 166 22.97 -7.97 -31.35
C THR A 166 22.87 -8.87 -30.12
N TYR A 167 22.78 -10.19 -30.28
CA TYR A 167 22.85 -11.12 -29.15
C TYR A 167 24.28 -11.15 -28.59
N GLN A 168 24.41 -10.96 -27.28
CA GLN A 168 25.62 -11.21 -26.50
C GLN A 168 25.33 -12.30 -25.46
N LYS A 169 26.36 -13.03 -25.04
CA LYS A 169 26.21 -14.13 -24.08
C LYS A 169 25.75 -13.62 -22.71
N ASP A 170 26.05 -12.36 -22.38
CA ASP A 170 25.58 -11.61 -21.22
C ASP A 170 24.04 -11.68 -21.04
N LEU A 171 23.28 -11.74 -22.15
CA LEU A 171 21.82 -11.85 -22.12
C LEU A 171 21.31 -13.18 -21.54
N GLN A 172 22.20 -14.14 -21.25
CA GLN A 172 21.84 -15.35 -20.50
C GLN A 172 21.54 -15.04 -19.03
N GLU A 173 22.13 -13.99 -18.47
CA GLU A 173 21.89 -13.51 -17.09
C GLU A 173 20.47 -12.94 -16.89
N SER A 174 19.62 -12.95 -17.91
CA SER A 174 18.22 -12.56 -17.78
C SER A 174 17.37 -13.60 -17.06
N TRP A 175 17.74 -14.89 -17.12
CA TRP A 175 16.86 -15.98 -16.71
C TRP A 175 16.81 -16.22 -15.21
N GLU A 176 17.96 -16.34 -14.55
CA GLU A 176 18.03 -16.58 -13.11
C GLU A 176 17.31 -15.51 -12.27
N PRO A 177 17.60 -14.19 -12.46
CA PRO A 177 16.87 -13.15 -11.74
C PRO A 177 15.38 -13.18 -12.06
N MET A 178 14.98 -13.38 -13.32
CA MET A 178 13.56 -13.41 -13.70
C MET A 178 12.80 -14.57 -13.03
N LEU A 179 13.36 -15.78 -13.06
CA LEU A 179 12.74 -16.97 -12.49
C LEU A 179 12.63 -16.88 -10.96
N ASP A 180 13.69 -16.42 -10.30
CA ASP A 180 13.67 -16.23 -8.85
C ASP A 180 12.74 -15.09 -8.42
N HIS A 181 12.61 -14.04 -9.25
CA HIS A 181 11.65 -12.95 -9.05
C HIS A 181 10.21 -13.43 -9.14
N ALA A 182 9.88 -14.19 -10.19
CA ALA A 182 8.55 -14.78 -10.36
C ALA A 182 8.18 -15.69 -9.18
N LYS A 183 9.11 -16.56 -8.77
CA LYS A 183 8.93 -17.42 -7.59
C LYS A 183 8.73 -16.61 -6.31
N THR A 184 9.59 -15.61 -6.08
CA THR A 184 9.53 -14.76 -4.89
C THR A 184 8.18 -14.04 -4.79
N ILE A 185 7.66 -13.50 -5.89
CA ILE A 185 6.37 -12.81 -5.93
C ILE A 185 5.22 -13.78 -5.68
N SER A 186 5.23 -14.94 -6.33
CA SER A 186 4.20 -15.98 -6.15
C SER A 186 4.12 -16.45 -4.68
N ASP A 187 5.26 -16.79 -4.08
CA ASP A 187 5.31 -17.23 -2.69
C ASP A 187 4.88 -16.09 -1.74
N SER A 188 5.30 -14.85 -2.03
CA SER A 188 4.95 -13.68 -1.24
C SER A 188 3.44 -13.38 -1.27
N LEU A 189 2.82 -13.51 -2.44
CA LEU A 189 1.36 -13.38 -2.61
C LEU A 189 0.60 -14.42 -1.78
N GLN A 190 1.04 -15.68 -1.79
CA GLN A 190 0.41 -16.75 -1.02
C GLN A 190 0.50 -16.49 0.49
N ILE A 191 1.68 -16.08 0.98
CA ILE A 191 1.90 -15.75 2.39
C ILE A 191 1.07 -14.52 2.80
N ALA A 192 1.09 -13.45 2.00
CA ALA A 192 0.31 -12.24 2.27
C ALA A 192 -1.20 -12.53 2.34
N ASN A 193 -1.72 -13.32 1.40
CA ASN A 193 -3.13 -13.74 1.41
C ASN A 193 -3.46 -14.60 2.64
N GLY A 194 -2.57 -15.53 3.00
CA GLY A 194 -2.70 -16.33 4.20
C GLY A 194 -2.78 -15.50 5.48
N ILE A 195 -1.89 -14.52 5.63
CA ILE A 195 -1.90 -13.60 6.77
C ILE A 195 -3.18 -12.75 6.78
N LEU A 196 -3.54 -12.14 5.65
CA LEU A 196 -4.72 -11.28 5.57
C LEU A 196 -6.02 -12.02 5.88
N SER A 197 -6.15 -13.26 5.39
CA SER A 197 -7.36 -14.06 5.60
C SER A 197 -7.50 -14.63 7.01
N THR A 198 -6.41 -14.71 7.78
CA THR A 198 -6.39 -15.36 9.10
C THR A 198 -6.06 -14.44 10.27
N LEU A 199 -5.63 -13.20 10.01
CA LEU A 199 -5.36 -12.23 11.08
C LEU A 199 -6.63 -11.91 11.86
N THR A 200 -6.48 -11.73 13.17
CA THR A 200 -7.56 -11.31 14.04
C THR A 200 -7.38 -9.84 14.40
N VAL A 201 -8.35 -9.01 14.04
CA VAL A 201 -8.40 -7.60 14.45
C VAL A 201 -8.93 -7.49 15.89
N LYS A 202 -8.43 -6.52 16.66
CA LYS A 202 -8.89 -6.20 18.02
C LYS A 202 -9.52 -4.80 18.04
N PRO A 203 -10.81 -4.66 17.67
CA PRO A 203 -11.49 -3.36 17.59
C PRO A 203 -11.42 -2.56 18.89
N GLU A 204 -11.55 -3.24 20.04
CA GLU A 204 -11.47 -2.60 21.35
C GLU A 204 -10.11 -1.94 21.60
N LYS A 205 -9.00 -2.60 21.21
CA LYS A 205 -7.65 -2.03 21.32
C LYS A 205 -7.46 -0.84 20.39
N MET A 206 -7.97 -0.94 19.17
CA MET A 206 -7.96 0.17 18.21
C MET A 206 -8.79 1.37 18.67
N LYS A 207 -9.92 1.13 19.35
CA LYS A 207 -10.78 2.19 19.91
C LYS A 207 -10.13 2.83 21.14
N ALA A 208 -9.57 2.01 22.04
CA ALA A 208 -8.87 2.48 23.23
C ALA A 208 -7.59 3.30 22.93
N ALA A 209 -7.01 3.14 21.74
CA ALA A 209 -5.87 3.95 21.31
C ALA A 209 -6.24 5.33 20.75
N LEU A 210 -7.54 5.64 20.61
CA LEU A 210 -8.00 6.97 20.24
C LEU A 210 -7.83 7.93 21.42
N ASP A 211 -7.35 9.12 21.11
CA ASP A 211 -7.04 10.15 22.09
C ASP A 211 -7.86 11.42 21.79
N PRO A 212 -8.47 12.08 22.80
CA PRO A 212 -9.24 13.31 22.59
C PRO A 212 -8.46 14.42 21.87
N PHE A 213 -7.13 14.50 22.01
CA PHE A 213 -6.30 15.46 21.28
C PHE A 213 -6.38 15.27 19.75
N MET A 214 -6.69 14.07 19.28
CA MET A 214 -6.91 13.80 17.85
C MET A 214 -8.10 14.57 17.28
N LEU A 215 -9.02 15.02 18.14
CA LEU A 215 -10.22 15.79 17.77
C LEU A 215 -9.96 17.31 17.80
N ALA A 216 -8.72 17.76 18.01
CA ALA A 216 -8.37 19.17 17.93
C ALA A 216 -8.67 19.74 16.53
N THR A 217 -8.41 18.96 15.49
CA THR A 217 -8.76 19.34 14.11
C THR A 217 -10.28 19.46 13.94
N ASP A 218 -11.07 18.58 14.56
CA ASP A 218 -12.53 18.64 14.53
C ASP A 218 -13.08 19.86 15.28
N LEU A 219 -12.41 20.28 16.36
CA LEU A 219 -12.70 21.53 17.07
C LEU A 219 -12.39 22.76 16.20
N ALA A 220 -11.30 22.72 15.44
CA ALA A 220 -10.99 23.77 14.46
C ALA A 220 -12.04 23.79 13.32
N ASP A 221 -12.42 22.62 12.79
CA ASP A 221 -13.44 22.48 11.74
C ASP A 221 -14.81 23.01 12.20
N TYR A 222 -15.15 22.84 13.48
CA TYR A 222 -16.36 23.41 14.07
C TYR A 222 -16.40 24.94 13.95
N LEU A 223 -15.30 25.63 14.29
CA LEU A 223 -15.22 27.08 14.15
C LEU A 223 -15.21 27.52 12.68
N VAL A 224 -14.58 26.74 11.79
CA VAL A 224 -14.62 27.02 10.34
C VAL A 224 -16.06 27.02 9.83
N ARG A 225 -16.87 26.07 10.27
CA ARG A 225 -18.30 26.00 9.92
C ARG A 225 -19.11 27.17 10.47
N LYS A 226 -18.62 27.86 11.51
CA LYS A 226 -19.19 29.11 12.03
C LYS A 226 -18.64 30.37 11.33
N GLY A 227 -17.88 30.20 10.24
CA GLY A 227 -17.36 31.31 9.41
C GLY A 227 -16.00 31.84 9.85
N VAL A 228 -15.32 31.18 10.80
CA VAL A 228 -13.99 31.61 11.25
C VAL A 228 -12.93 31.15 10.25
N PRO A 229 -12.01 32.01 9.79
CA PRO A 229 -10.94 31.62 8.89
C PRO A 229 -10.06 30.50 9.46
N PHE A 230 -9.69 29.52 8.64
CA PHE A 230 -8.95 28.32 9.08
C PHE A 230 -7.67 28.62 9.87
N ARG A 231 -6.90 29.65 9.47
CA ARG A 231 -5.68 30.03 10.19
C ARG A 231 -5.98 30.43 11.64
N GLU A 232 -7.09 31.11 11.86
CA GLU A 232 -7.53 31.55 13.18
C GLU A 232 -8.05 30.36 14.00
N THR A 233 -8.84 29.46 13.39
CA THR A 233 -9.34 28.27 14.09
C THR A 233 -8.23 27.33 14.54
N HIS A 234 -7.17 27.19 13.75
CA HIS A 234 -5.99 26.41 14.14
C HIS A 234 -5.31 26.99 15.39
N HIS A 235 -5.14 28.32 15.48
CA HIS A 235 -4.61 28.97 16.67
C HIS A 235 -5.54 28.83 17.89
N ILE A 236 -6.85 28.95 17.69
CA ILE A 236 -7.85 28.77 18.76
C ILE A 236 -7.82 27.33 19.29
N SER A 237 -7.82 26.34 18.39
CA SER A 237 -7.70 24.94 18.78
C SER A 237 -6.39 24.65 19.48
N GLY A 238 -5.27 25.23 19.04
CA GLY A 238 -3.97 25.10 19.71
C GLY A 238 -4.00 25.65 21.14
N ARG A 239 -4.70 26.77 21.38
CA ARG A 239 -4.93 27.29 22.74
C ARG A 239 -5.79 26.36 23.60
N CYS A 240 -6.76 25.66 23.00
CA CYS A 240 -7.56 24.65 23.72
C CYS A 240 -6.69 23.45 24.14
N VAL A 241 -5.83 22.96 23.24
CA VAL A 241 -4.86 21.91 23.55
C VAL A 241 -3.92 22.36 24.68
N ALA A 242 -3.31 23.53 24.55
CA ALA A 242 -2.42 24.08 25.59
C ALA A 242 -3.13 24.23 26.95
N LYS A 243 -4.42 24.63 26.96
CA LYS A 243 -5.19 24.74 28.21
C LYS A 243 -5.48 23.38 28.85
N SER A 244 -5.78 22.38 28.02
CA SER A 244 -5.97 20.99 28.45
C SER A 244 -4.68 20.42 29.06
N GLU A 245 -3.53 20.68 28.44
CA GLU A 245 -2.22 20.29 28.98
C GLU A 245 -1.88 21.00 30.29
N GLU A 246 -2.11 22.31 30.37
CA GLU A 246 -1.90 23.12 31.59
C GLU A 246 -2.70 22.58 32.79
N LEU A 247 -3.94 22.16 32.56
CA LEU A 247 -4.83 21.64 33.59
C LEU A 247 -4.63 20.14 33.87
N GLY A 248 -3.86 19.43 33.05
CA GLY A 248 -3.66 17.99 33.16
C GLY A 248 -4.94 17.17 32.95
N ILE A 249 -5.92 17.70 32.20
CA ILE A 249 -7.18 17.01 31.88
C ILE A 249 -7.30 16.76 30.38
N PRO A 250 -7.97 15.69 29.91
CA PRO A 250 -8.26 15.49 28.50
C PRO A 250 -9.04 16.65 27.86
N MET A 251 -8.78 16.94 26.59
CA MET A 251 -9.37 18.10 25.90
C MET A 251 -10.91 18.07 25.86
N ASN A 252 -11.52 16.87 25.85
CA ASN A 252 -12.98 16.71 25.91
C ASN A 252 -13.58 16.94 27.31
N GLN A 253 -12.76 17.22 28.33
CA GLN A 253 -13.20 17.57 29.68
C GLN A 253 -13.10 19.07 29.96
N LEU A 254 -12.66 19.89 29.00
CA LEU A 254 -12.75 21.35 29.11
C LEU A 254 -14.22 21.76 29.17
N SER A 255 -14.58 22.56 30.18
CA SER A 255 -15.94 23.09 30.30
C SER A 255 -16.25 24.09 29.18
N LEU A 256 -17.53 24.31 28.90
CA LEU A 256 -17.93 25.30 27.91
C LEU A 256 -17.42 26.70 28.28
N GLU A 257 -17.46 27.05 29.57
CA GLU A 257 -16.94 28.33 30.07
C GLU A 257 -15.44 28.46 29.81
N GLN A 258 -14.67 27.38 30.00
CA GLN A 258 -13.24 27.35 29.71
C GLN A 258 -12.97 27.51 28.21
N LEU A 259 -13.75 26.87 27.35
CA LEU A 259 -13.66 27.02 25.90
C LEU A 259 -14.05 28.45 25.48
N GLN A 260 -15.14 29.00 26.03
CA GLN A 260 -15.60 30.37 25.75
C GLN A 260 -14.62 31.45 26.22
N ALA A 261 -13.87 31.19 27.30
CA ALA A 261 -12.77 32.05 27.73
C ALA A 261 -11.62 32.08 26.71
N ILE A 262 -11.45 31.03 25.89
CA ILE A 262 -10.51 31.02 24.76
C ILE A 262 -11.11 31.76 23.58
N ASP A 263 -12.37 31.43 23.23
CA ASP A 263 -13.12 32.06 22.15
C ASP A 263 -14.65 32.03 22.36
N SER A 264 -15.29 33.21 22.36
CA SER A 264 -16.74 33.34 22.61
C SER A 264 -17.65 32.64 21.59
N ARG A 265 -17.14 32.19 20.44
CA ARG A 265 -17.94 31.52 19.40
C ARG A 265 -18.23 30.04 19.70
N PHE A 266 -17.60 29.46 20.73
CA PHE A 266 -17.98 28.14 21.23
C PHE A 266 -19.37 28.19 21.86
N GLY A 267 -20.26 27.31 21.40
CA GLY A 267 -21.61 27.14 21.95
C GLY A 267 -21.81 25.76 22.55
N ASP A 268 -22.99 25.50 23.12
CA ASP A 268 -23.33 24.23 23.78
C ASP A 268 -23.14 22.99 22.89
N ASP A 269 -23.21 23.17 21.57
CA ASP A 269 -23.01 22.12 20.58
C ASP A 269 -21.54 21.72 20.37
N VAL A 270 -20.58 22.44 20.96
CA VAL A 270 -19.14 22.10 20.88
C VAL A 270 -18.84 20.73 21.48
N ALA A 271 -19.58 20.31 22.51
CA ALA A 271 -19.38 18.99 23.13
C ALA A 271 -19.54 17.85 22.09
N GLN A 272 -20.33 18.08 21.04
CA GLN A 272 -20.55 17.10 19.98
C GLN A 272 -19.33 16.91 19.07
N THR A 273 -18.30 17.78 19.11
CA THR A 273 -17.05 17.58 18.36
C THR A 273 -16.17 16.51 18.99
N PHE A 274 -16.40 16.18 20.26
CA PHE A 274 -15.65 15.15 20.99
C PHE A 274 -16.21 13.74 20.79
N ASP A 275 -16.55 13.41 19.55
CA ASP A 275 -17.11 12.12 19.13
C ASP A 275 -16.28 11.59 17.94
N TYR A 276 -15.63 10.44 18.13
CA TYR A 276 -14.76 9.85 17.12
C TYR A 276 -15.53 9.32 15.91
N GLU A 277 -16.71 8.75 16.13
CA GLU A 277 -17.60 8.27 15.08
C GLU A 277 -18.08 9.45 14.22
N ARG A 278 -18.45 10.58 14.84
CA ARG A 278 -18.77 11.82 14.11
C ARG A 278 -17.57 12.35 13.34
N SER A 279 -16.37 12.36 13.94
CA SER A 279 -15.14 12.79 13.26
C SER A 279 -14.91 12.03 11.95
N VAL A 280 -15.03 10.70 12.00
CA VAL A 280 -14.98 9.83 10.83
C VAL A 280 -16.08 10.15 9.82
N GLU A 281 -17.33 10.25 10.29
CA GLU A 281 -18.49 10.47 9.42
C GLU A 281 -18.51 11.85 8.76
N MET A 282 -17.81 12.84 9.30
CA MET A 282 -17.66 14.16 8.67
C MET A 282 -16.73 14.15 7.45
N ARG A 283 -15.85 13.15 7.29
CA ARG A 283 -14.90 13.04 6.17
C ARG A 283 -15.58 12.45 4.92
N GLN A 284 -16.59 13.17 4.41
CA GLN A 284 -17.50 12.72 3.35
C GLN A 284 -17.07 13.06 1.93
N SER A 285 -15.97 13.79 1.74
CA SER A 285 -15.38 13.98 0.42
C SER A 285 -15.00 12.64 -0.21
N LYS A 286 -15.01 12.54 -1.55
CA LYS A 286 -14.61 11.31 -2.25
C LYS A 286 -13.21 10.87 -1.80
N GLY A 287 -13.06 9.57 -1.53
CA GLY A 287 -11.83 9.00 -0.93
C GLY A 287 -11.68 9.19 0.59
N GLY A 288 -12.62 9.88 1.25
CA GLY A 288 -12.63 10.06 2.70
C GLY A 288 -13.00 8.80 3.48
N THR A 289 -12.78 8.83 4.80
CA THR A 289 -12.96 7.68 5.69
C THR A 289 -14.40 7.47 6.19
N SER A 290 -15.37 8.31 5.82
CA SER A 290 -16.76 8.08 6.25
C SER A 290 -17.29 6.75 5.72
N LYS A 291 -18.23 6.11 6.42
CA LYS A 291 -18.76 4.80 6.02
C LYS A 291 -19.30 4.82 4.58
N ALA A 292 -20.03 5.87 4.21
CA ALA A 292 -20.57 6.01 2.86
C ALA A 292 -19.46 6.05 1.79
N ARG A 293 -18.35 6.75 2.07
CA ARG A 293 -17.20 6.87 1.15
C ARG A 293 -16.35 5.61 1.11
N VAL A 294 -16.20 4.90 2.23
CA VAL A 294 -15.54 3.58 2.27
C VAL A 294 -16.32 2.55 1.45
N LEU A 295 -17.65 2.52 1.56
CA LEU A 295 -18.48 1.62 0.74
C LEU A 295 -18.42 1.96 -0.75
N GLU A 296 -18.31 3.24 -1.10
CA GLU A 296 -18.05 3.68 -2.48
C GLU A 296 -16.69 3.19 -2.97
N GLN A 297 -15.64 3.35 -2.16
CA GLN A 297 -14.30 2.84 -2.46
C GLN A 297 -14.29 1.31 -2.69
N VAL A 298 -15.02 0.53 -1.90
CA VAL A 298 -15.16 -0.93 -2.13
C VAL A 298 -15.75 -1.22 -3.51
N LYS A 299 -16.77 -0.46 -3.95
CA LYS A 299 -17.36 -0.64 -5.28
C LYS A 299 -16.37 -0.30 -6.40
N VAL A 300 -15.65 0.82 -6.25
CA VAL A 300 -14.61 1.23 -7.22
C VAL A 300 -13.52 0.16 -7.31
N LEU A 301 -13.01 -0.31 -6.16
CA LEU A 301 -11.95 -1.31 -6.14
C LEU A 301 -12.41 -2.62 -6.81
N LYS A 302 -13.65 -3.08 -6.57
CA LYS A 302 -14.19 -4.26 -7.25
C LYS A 302 -14.23 -4.09 -8.77
N ALA A 303 -14.67 -2.92 -9.25
CA ALA A 303 -14.71 -2.63 -10.69
C ALA A 303 -13.31 -2.59 -11.33
N MET A 304 -12.26 -2.25 -10.57
CA MET A 304 -10.87 -2.31 -11.07
C MET A 304 -10.33 -3.73 -11.20
N LEU A 305 -10.93 -4.72 -10.52
CA LEU A 305 -10.49 -6.12 -10.58
C LEU A 305 -11.11 -6.88 -11.75
N GLU A 306 -12.26 -6.42 -12.25
CA GLU A 306 -12.86 -6.90 -13.51
C GLU A 306 -11.96 -6.59 -14.72
#